data_AF-A0A7V9BZ29-F1
#
_entry.id   AF-A0A7V9BZ29-F1
#
_cell.length_a   1.000
_cell.length_b   1.000
_cell.length_c   1.000
_cell.angle_alpha   90.00
_cell.angle_beta   90.00
_cell.angle_gamma   90.00
#
_symmetry.space_group_name_H-M   'P 1'
#
loop_
_entity.id
_entity.type
_entity.pdbx_description
1 polymer ?
#
loop_
_entity_poly.entity_id
_entity_poly.type
_entity_poly.pdbx_seq_one_letter_code
_entity_poly.pdbx_strand_id
1 'polypeptide(L)' 'MTVVCDGLLVESSEGVGECDQGEACQALGLRSDYEAYRAAHGRVIAGGQAENRDEYGGEA' A
#
# COMPACT_ATOMS: atom_id res chain seq x y z
N MET A 1 -6.03 22.00 -4.58
CA MET A 1 -4.67 21.44 -4.48
C MET A 1 -4.81 19.94 -4.34
N THR A 2 -4.34 19.18 -5.32
CA THR A 2 -4.24 17.72 -5.22
C THR A 2 -2.93 17.40 -4.51
N VAL A 3 -3.00 16.74 -3.35
CA VAL A 3 -1.80 16.27 -2.65
C VAL A 3 -1.24 15.09 -3.43
N VAL A 4 0.05 15.12 -3.74
CA VAL A 4 0.75 14.04 -4.45
C VAL A 4 2.00 13.68 -3.66
N CYS A 5 2.24 12.39 -3.50
CA CYS A 5 3.38 11.82 -2.82
C CYS A 5 4.13 10.90 -3.80
N ASP A 6 5.43 11.14 -4.03
CA ASP A 6 6.26 10.24 -4.86
C ASP A 6 6.70 8.97 -4.11
N GLY A 7 6.37 8.89 -2.82
CA GLY A 7 6.65 7.74 -1.97
C GLY A 7 5.96 6.48 -2.49
N LEU A 8 6.57 5.34 -2.18
CA LEU A 8 5.97 4.05 -2.44
C LEU A 8 4.91 3.75 -1.38
N LEU A 9 3.67 3.50 -1.80
CA LEU A 9 2.62 2.99 -0.93
C LEU A 9 2.64 1.46 -0.94
N VAL A 10 2.79 0.85 0.22
CA VAL A 10 2.73 -0.60 0.42
C VAL A 10 1.39 -0.93 1.09
N GLU A 11 0.48 -1.56 0.34
CA GLU A 11 -0.84 -1.98 0.84
C GLU A 11 -0.73 -3.31 1.57
N SER A 12 -0.83 -3.33 2.90
CA SER A 12 -0.74 -4.56 3.70
C SER A 12 -2.03 -5.38 3.66
N SER A 13 -3.17 -4.73 3.44
CA SER A 13 -4.50 -5.35 3.34
C SER A 13 -5.45 -4.42 2.56
N GLU A 14 -6.64 -4.90 2.23
CA GLU A 14 -7.65 -4.05 1.59
C GLU A 14 -7.99 -2.85 2.49
N GLY A 15 -7.82 -1.63 1.96
CA GLY A 15 -8.08 -0.40 2.71
C GLY A 15 -6.98 0.01 3.69
N VAL A 16 -5.84 -0.69 3.73
CA VAL A 16 -4.75 -0.44 4.68
C VAL A 16 -3.40 -0.46 3.96
N GLY A 17 -2.64 0.63 4.09
CA GLY A 17 -1.31 0.74 3.51
C GLY A 17 -0.46 1.84 4.13
N GLU A 18 0.85 1.65 4.09
CA GLU A 18 1.84 2.58 4.62
C GLU A 18 2.77 3.07 3.51
N CYS A 19 3.07 4.37 3.55
CA CYS A 19 4.05 4.96 2.65
C CYS A 19 5.45 4.70 3.20
N ASP A 20 6.40 4.35 2.35
CA ASP A 20 7.82 4.16 2.72
C ASP A 20 8.44 5.40 3.38
N GLN A 21 7.92 6.59 3.07
CA GLN A 21 8.35 7.86 3.70
C GLN A 21 7.86 8.04 5.14
N GLY A 22 6.99 7.16 5.65
CA GLY A 22 6.43 7.23 7.00
C GLY A 22 5.79 8.58 7.30
N GLU A 23 6.26 9.25 8.35
CA GLU A 23 5.74 10.55 8.80
C GLU A 23 6.05 11.72 7.84
N ALA A 24 7.05 11.56 6.95
CA ALA A 24 7.38 12.55 5.93
C ALA A 24 6.44 12.49 4.71
N CYS A 25 5.53 11.52 4.67
CA CYS A 25 4.55 11.39 3.58
C CYS A 25 3.68 12.64 3.47
N GLN A 26 3.74 13.31 2.32
CA GLN A 26 2.94 14.51 2.06
C GLN A 26 1.43 14.23 2.10
N ALA A 27 1.04 12.99 1.84
CA ALA A 27 -0.34 12.52 1.87
C ALA A 27 -0.77 11.98 3.24
N LEU A 28 0.06 12.02 4.28
CA LEU A 28 -0.26 11.44 5.60
C LEU A 28 -1.58 11.98 6.19
N GLY A 29 -1.91 13.24 5.93
CA GLY A 29 -3.18 13.86 6.35
C GLY A 29 -4.43 13.26 5.68
N LEU A 30 -4.27 12.53 4.58
CA LEU A 30 -5.35 11.83 3.88
C LEU A 30 -5.58 10.42 4.41
N ARG A 31 -4.82 9.93 5.40
CA ARG A 31 -4.96 8.55 5.93
C ARG A 31 -6.38 8.17 6.40
N SER A 32 -7.21 9.15 6.75
CA SER A 32 -8.61 8.92 7.11
C SER A 32 -9.50 8.59 5.92
N ASP A 33 -9.10 9.01 4.72
CA ASP A 33 -9.75 8.69 3.45
C ASP A 33 -8.78 7.87 2.59
N TYR A 34 -8.85 6.55 2.76
CA TYR A 34 -7.86 5.66 2.15
C TYR A 34 -7.85 5.75 0.63
N GLU A 35 -9.00 5.98 -0.02
CA GLU A 35 -9.07 6.15 -1.47
C GLU A 35 -8.29 7.40 -1.93
N ALA A 36 -8.47 8.54 -1.26
CA ALA A 36 -7.68 9.74 -1.54
C ALA A 36 -6.20 9.55 -1.19
N TYR A 37 -5.89 8.85 -0.09
CA TYR A 37 -4.52 8.51 0.28
C TYR A 37 -3.84 7.66 -0.79
N ARG A 38 -4.50 6.62 -1.28
CA ARG A 38 -4.02 5.75 -2.36
C ARG A 38 -3.84 6.50 -3.67
N ALA A 39 -4.81 7.34 -4.05
CA ALA A 39 -4.74 8.15 -5.25
C ALA A 39 -3.61 9.20 -5.21
N ALA A 40 -3.22 9.66 -4.03
CA ALA A 40 -2.08 10.57 -3.87
C ALA A 40 -0.73 9.90 -4.14
N HIS A 41 -0.65 8.56 -4.14
CA HIS A 41 0.57 7.81 -4.42
C HIS A 41 0.59 7.31 -5.86
N GLY A 42 1.60 7.72 -6.62
CA GLY A 42 1.79 7.25 -8.00
C GLY A 42 2.34 5.82 -8.11
N ARG A 43 2.89 5.29 -7.01
CA ARG A 43 3.48 3.95 -6.92
C ARG A 43 2.83 3.20 -5.77
N VAL A 44 2.12 2.12 -6.09
CA VAL A 44 1.38 1.31 -5.13
C VAL A 44 1.74 -0.16 -5.34
N ILE A 45 2.11 -0.86 -4.27
CA ILE A 45 2.39 -2.30 -4.28
C ILE A 45 1.48 -2.98 -3.26
N ALA A 46 0.80 -4.05 -3.69
CA ALA A 46 0.03 -4.90 -2.79
C ALA A 46 0.97 -5.88 -2.06
N GLY A 47 1.05 -5.76 -0.73
CA GLY A 47 1.78 -6.66 0.17
C GLY A 47 1.24 -8.10 0.19
N GLY A 48 0.06 -8.33 -0.40
CA GLY A 48 -0.57 -9.65 -0.54
C GLY A 48 0.09 -10.61 -1.54
N GLN A 49 1.15 -10.22 -2.27
CA GLN A 49 1.89 -11.17 -3.12
C GLN A 49 2.75 -12.17 -2.34
N ALA A 50 2.89 -12.02 -1.01
CA ALA A 50 3.60 -12.99 -0.17
C ALA A 50 2.76 -14.23 0.22
N GLU A 51 1.43 -14.21 0.04
CA GLU A 51 0.54 -15.29 0.52
C GLU A 51 0.12 -16.29 -0.57
N ASN A 52 0.87 -16.39 -1.67
CA ASN A 52 0.76 -17.54 -2.58
C ASN A 52 1.95 -18.50 -2.37
N ARG A 53 2.16 -18.93 -1.10
CA ARG A 53 2.98 -20.09 -0.76
C ARG A 53 2.17 -21.17 -0.04
N ASP A 54 0.94 -21.34 -0.49
CA ASP A 54 0.16 -22.56 -0.36
C ASP A 54 -0.49 -22.68 -1.74
N GLU A 55 0.07 -23.40 -2.70
CA GLU A 55 -0.21 -24.83 -2.87
C GLU A 55 0.59 -25.34 -4.08
N TYR A 56 1.62 -26.18 -3.84
CA TYR A 56 2.04 -27.17 -4.83
C TYR A 56 2.17 -28.49 -4.08
N GLY A 57 1.15 -29.33 -4.23
CA GLY A 57 1.03 -30.62 -3.55
C GLY A 57 2.05 -31.66 -4.03
N GLY A 58 2.23 -32.70 -3.20
CA GLY A 58 3.00 -33.89 -3.54
C GLY A 58 3.22 -34.81 -2.35
N GLU A 59 2.28 -35.74 -2.16
CA GLU A 59 2.41 -37.10 -1.60
C GLU A 59 3.76 -37.58 -1.00
N ALA A 60 3.69 -38.18 0.19
CA ALA A 60 4.49 -39.36 0.60
C ALA A 60 3.79 -40.13 1.73
#